data_AF-A0A356JXQ9-F1
#
_entry.id   AF-A0A356JXQ9-F1
#
_cell.length_a   1.000
_cell.length_b   1.000
_cell.length_c   1.000
_cell.angle_alpha   90.00
_cell.angle_beta   90.00
_cell.angle_gamma   90.00
#
_symmetry.space_group_name_H-M   'P 1'
#
loop_
_entity.id
_entity.type
_entity.pdbx_description
1 polymer ?
#
loop_
_entity_poly.entity_id
_entity_poly.type
_entity_poly.pdbx_seq_one_letter_code
_entity_poly.pdbx_strand_id
1 'polypeptide(L)'
;MVTIASTENENLTEKDILSFVGTEFSKISSPVYLAVHYVTFDDENWYWACRVKYRKNGKIIQLVIRNARIEFYFFSEPGYYVTTDDGRKINAVGNKYNAANMAYLATSNCIAESELLLKKHGQSYSGRELEGIEELEKMADEFKAARDSYK
;
A
#
# COMPACT_ATOMS: atom_id res chain seq x y z
N MET A 1 -5.66 5.28 13.25
CA MET A 1 -4.52 5.11 12.33
C MET A 1 -3.49 6.15 12.74
N VAL A 2 -2.21 5.81 12.82
CA VAL A 2 -1.13 6.75 13.19
C VAL A 2 -0.25 6.98 11.98
N THR A 3 0.05 8.23 11.63
CA THR A 3 1.05 8.57 10.61
C THR A 3 2.44 8.41 11.21
N ILE A 4 3.27 7.55 10.60
CA ILE A 4 4.64 7.29 11.07
C ILE A 4 5.69 7.96 10.18
N ALA A 5 5.33 8.30 8.94
CA ALA A 5 6.16 9.06 8.02
C ALA A 5 5.25 9.86 7.07
N SER A 6 5.66 11.07 6.70
CA SER A 6 4.90 11.97 5.82
C SER A 6 5.84 12.97 5.14
N THR A 7 5.59 13.30 3.88
CA THR A 7 6.30 14.37 3.16
C THR A 7 5.85 15.78 3.56
N GLU A 8 4.79 15.93 4.37
CA GLU A 8 4.50 17.20 5.07
C GLU A 8 5.57 17.54 6.12
N ASN A 9 6.29 16.54 6.63
CA ASN A 9 7.41 16.78 7.52
C ASN A 9 8.64 17.07 6.65
N GLU A 10 9.24 18.26 6.81
CA GLU A 10 10.20 18.89 5.87
C GLU A 10 11.46 18.06 5.51
N ASN A 11 11.70 16.92 6.14
CA ASN A 11 12.92 16.11 5.97
C ASN A 11 12.70 14.73 5.32
N LEU A 12 11.49 14.39 4.87
CA LEU A 12 11.21 13.09 4.27
C LEU A 12 10.87 13.20 2.78
N THR A 13 11.43 12.30 2.00
CA THR A 13 11.13 12.10 0.57
C THR A 13 10.16 10.95 0.37
N GLU A 14 9.56 10.84 -0.81
CA GLU A 14 8.67 9.75 -1.20
C GLU A 14 9.37 8.38 -1.12
N LYS A 15 10.66 8.34 -1.46
CA LYS A 15 11.52 7.18 -1.24
C LYS A 15 11.67 6.82 0.23
N ASP A 16 11.84 7.82 1.11
CA ASP A 16 11.88 7.56 2.55
C ASP A 16 10.56 6.97 3.03
N ILE A 17 9.41 7.49 2.57
CA ILE A 17 8.09 6.95 2.90
C ILE A 17 8.00 5.47 2.55
N LEU A 18 8.50 5.05 1.39
CA LEU A 18 8.53 3.64 0.98
C LEU A 18 9.48 2.80 1.84
N SER A 19 10.61 3.35 2.26
CA SER A 19 11.50 2.68 3.22
C SER A 19 10.80 2.42 4.56
N PHE A 20 9.98 3.37 5.04
CA PHE A 20 9.13 3.15 6.22
C PHE A 20 8.07 2.08 5.98
N VAL A 21 7.45 2.02 4.79
CA VAL A 21 6.54 0.91 4.42
C VAL A 21 7.29 -0.42 4.49
N GLY A 22 8.44 -0.56 3.83
CA GLY A 22 9.25 -1.79 3.83
C GLY A 22 9.68 -2.21 5.25
N THR A 23 10.06 -1.24 6.08
CA THR A 23 10.36 -1.46 7.51
C THR A 23 9.15 -1.98 8.28
N GLU A 24 7.95 -1.48 7.98
CA GLU A 24 6.74 -1.99 8.61
C GLU A 24 6.36 -3.38 8.08
N PHE A 25 6.66 -3.71 6.82
CA PHE A 25 6.51 -5.05 6.28
C PHE A 25 7.46 -6.06 6.95
N SER A 26 8.72 -5.69 7.21
CA SER A 26 9.69 -6.59 7.84
C SER A 26 9.38 -6.92 9.30
N LYS A 27 8.63 -6.04 10.00
CA LYS A 27 8.13 -6.28 11.36
C LYS A 27 7.00 -7.31 11.44
N ILE A 28 6.58 -7.86 10.30
CA ILE A 28 5.48 -8.81 10.22
C ILE A 28 6.03 -10.22 10.41
N SER A 29 6.09 -10.66 11.68
CA SER A 29 6.47 -12.03 12.04
C SER A 29 5.32 -13.04 11.94
N SER A 30 4.09 -12.55 11.98
CA SER A 30 2.83 -13.29 11.82
C SER A 30 1.77 -12.27 11.40
N PRO A 31 1.18 -12.44 10.21
CA PRO A 31 -0.03 -13.25 10.19
C PRO A 31 -0.15 -14.25 9.03
N VAL A 32 -1.18 -15.10 9.15
CA VAL A 32 -1.57 -16.13 8.18
C VAL A 32 -2.26 -15.54 6.93
N TYR A 33 -2.94 -14.39 7.08
CA TYR A 33 -3.75 -13.81 6.00
C TYR A 33 -3.33 -12.40 5.63
N LEU A 34 -3.42 -12.12 4.33
CA LEU A 34 -3.27 -10.80 3.73
C LEU A 34 -4.56 -10.44 2.98
N ALA A 35 -5.00 -9.18 3.14
CA ALA A 35 -5.90 -8.53 2.20
C ALA A 35 -5.24 -7.22 1.75
N VAL A 36 -5.29 -6.93 0.45
CA VAL A 36 -4.76 -5.68 -0.11
C VAL A 36 -5.87 -4.99 -0.86
N HIS A 37 -5.98 -3.69 -0.66
CA HIS A 37 -6.96 -2.85 -1.32
C HIS A 37 -6.36 -1.48 -1.60
N TYR A 38 -6.79 -0.85 -2.68
CA TYR A 38 -6.45 0.54 -2.95
C TYR A 38 -7.72 1.37 -3.14
N VAL A 39 -7.64 2.64 -2.78
CA VAL A 39 -8.71 3.63 -2.93
C VAL A 39 -8.13 4.83 -3.64
N THR A 40 -8.88 5.35 -4.60
CA THR A 40 -8.64 6.65 -5.21
C THR A 40 -9.60 7.69 -4.64
N PHE A 41 -9.18 8.94 -4.62
CA PHE A 41 -9.99 10.07 -4.19
C PHE A 41 -9.67 11.29 -5.05
N ASP A 42 -10.72 12.07 -5.34
CA ASP A 42 -10.67 13.25 -6.20
C ASP A 42 -10.40 14.48 -5.33
N ASP A 43 -9.19 14.53 -4.75
CA ASP A 43 -8.72 15.62 -3.87
C ASP A 43 -7.23 15.90 -4.11
N GLU A 44 -6.90 17.18 -4.33
CA GLU A 44 -5.57 17.64 -4.78
C GLU A 44 -4.55 17.82 -3.64
N ASN A 45 -5.00 17.76 -2.38
CA ASN A 45 -4.22 18.20 -1.21
C ASN A 45 -3.52 17.08 -0.43
N TRP A 46 -3.38 15.89 -1.00
CA TRP A 46 -2.78 14.78 -0.28
C TRP A 46 -1.28 14.70 -0.51
N TYR A 47 -0.56 14.47 0.57
CA TYR A 47 0.89 14.25 0.60
C TYR A 47 1.18 12.75 0.70
N TRP A 48 2.41 12.37 0.40
CA TRP A 48 2.85 10.99 0.58
C TRP A 48 2.98 10.68 2.05
N ALA A 49 2.41 9.55 2.49
CA ALA A 49 2.42 9.18 3.90
C ALA A 49 2.42 7.67 4.10
N CYS A 50 3.17 7.22 5.11
CA CYS A 50 3.07 5.88 5.66
C CYS A 50 2.33 5.95 7.00
N ARG A 51 1.28 5.15 7.10
CA ARG A 51 0.35 5.12 8.24
C ARG A 51 0.17 3.70 8.72
N VAL A 52 0.09 3.51 10.03
CA VAL A 52 -0.04 2.20 10.65
C VAL A 52 -1.18 2.17 11.67
N LYS A 53 -1.91 1.06 11.71
CA LYS A 53 -2.89 0.74 12.78
C LYS A 53 -2.58 -0.65 13.30
N TYR A 54 -2.07 -0.73 14.53
CA TYR A 54 -1.92 -2.00 15.23
C TYR A 54 -3.28 -2.47 15.77
N ARG A 55 -3.53 -3.77 15.67
CA ARG A 55 -4.71 -4.46 16.21
C ARG A 55 -4.23 -5.61 17.08
N LYS A 56 -5.08 -6.10 17.99
CA LYS A 56 -4.74 -7.24 18.87
C LYS A 56 -4.19 -8.45 18.10
N ASN A 57 -4.77 -8.74 16.94
CA ASN A 57 -4.43 -9.89 16.10
C ASN A 57 -4.04 -9.49 14.66
N GLY A 58 -3.44 -8.31 14.49
CA GLY A 58 -3.10 -7.84 13.16
C GLY A 58 -2.53 -6.45 13.08
N LYS A 59 -2.35 -5.99 11.85
CA LYS A 59 -1.75 -4.70 11.50
C LYS A 59 -2.31 -4.22 10.17
N ILE A 60 -2.47 -2.92 10.04
CA ILE A 60 -2.72 -2.29 8.75
C ILE A 60 -1.55 -1.37 8.45
N ILE A 61 -0.98 -1.51 7.25
CA ILE A 61 -0.04 -0.57 6.67
C ILE A 61 -0.77 0.17 5.55
N GLN A 62 -0.82 1.49 5.61
CA GLN A 62 -1.41 2.34 4.58
C GLN A 62 -0.32 3.21 3.98
N LEU A 63 -0.18 3.16 2.65
CA LEU A 63 0.65 4.05 1.86
C LEU A 63 -0.28 5.01 1.11
N VAL A 64 -0.12 6.31 1.33
CA VAL A 64 -0.79 7.36 0.55
C VAL A 64 0.18 7.84 -0.51
N ILE A 65 -0.27 7.88 -1.77
CA ILE A 65 0.44 8.40 -2.94
C ILE A 65 -0.41 9.47 -3.61
N ARG A 66 -0.33 10.71 -3.12
CA ARG A 66 -1.19 11.82 -3.59
C ARG A 66 -2.68 11.41 -3.53
N ASN A 67 -3.35 11.35 -4.68
CA ASN A 67 -4.78 11.08 -4.88
C ASN A 67 -5.19 9.59 -4.76
N ALA A 68 -4.27 8.72 -4.36
CA ALA A 68 -4.58 7.32 -4.11
C ALA A 68 -3.92 6.83 -2.82
N ARG A 69 -4.43 5.71 -2.30
CA ARG A 69 -3.79 5.01 -1.19
C ARG A 69 -3.94 3.51 -1.33
N ILE A 70 -2.94 2.79 -0.85
CA ILE A 70 -2.92 1.33 -0.75
C ILE A 70 -2.97 0.95 0.72
N GLU A 71 -3.74 -0.05 1.06
CA GLU A 71 -3.90 -0.58 2.41
C GLU A 71 -3.62 -2.09 2.41
N PHE A 72 -2.64 -2.48 3.22
CA PHE A 72 -2.25 -3.87 3.45
C PHE A 72 -2.74 -4.30 4.82
N TYR A 73 -3.68 -5.24 4.84
CA TYR A 73 -4.31 -5.79 6.01
C TYR A 73 -3.68 -7.14 6.35
N PHE A 74 -2.94 -7.16 7.45
CA PHE A 74 -2.26 -8.31 8.00
C PHE A 74 -3.05 -8.78 9.23
N PHE A 75 -3.57 -10.01 9.24
CA PHE A 75 -4.36 -10.49 10.38
C PHE A 75 -4.36 -12.01 10.56
N SER A 76 -4.38 -12.47 11.81
CA SER A 76 -4.29 -13.89 12.17
C SER A 76 -5.63 -14.53 12.53
N GLU A 77 -6.70 -13.75 12.64
CA GLU A 77 -8.03 -14.28 12.89
C GLU A 77 -8.54 -15.04 11.66
N PRO A 78 -9.10 -16.26 11.82
CA PRO A 78 -9.70 -17.00 10.73
C PRO A 78 -10.89 -16.21 10.16
N GLY A 79 -10.73 -15.71 8.94
CA GLY A 79 -11.75 -14.99 8.20
C GLY A 79 -11.33 -14.83 6.76
N TYR A 80 -12.22 -15.20 5.82
CA TYR A 80 -11.97 -15.04 4.39
C TYR A 80 -12.01 -13.57 3.92
N TYR A 81 -12.17 -12.62 4.85
CA TYR A 81 -12.26 -11.20 4.54
C TYR A 81 -11.92 -10.32 5.75
N VAL A 82 -11.57 -9.07 5.47
CA VAL A 82 -11.55 -7.97 6.44
C VAL A 82 -12.68 -7.00 6.14
N THR A 83 -13.27 -6.44 7.19
CA THR A 83 -14.15 -5.28 7.08
C THR A 83 -13.33 -4.03 7.35
N THR A 84 -13.32 -3.11 6.39
CA THR A 84 -12.72 -1.78 6.52
C THR A 84 -13.47 -0.94 7.56
N ASP A 85 -12.88 0.18 7.99
CA ASP A 85 -13.53 1.09 8.93
C ASP A 85 -14.84 1.71 8.34
N ASP A 86 -15.00 1.71 7.02
CA ASP A 86 -16.21 2.17 6.30
C ASP A 86 -17.22 1.04 5.97
N GLY A 87 -17.00 -0.18 6.46
CA GLY A 87 -17.95 -1.30 6.31
C GLY A 87 -17.78 -2.13 5.02
N ARG A 88 -16.83 -1.79 4.14
CA ARG A 88 -16.53 -2.59 2.94
C ARG A 88 -15.84 -3.90 3.31
N LYS A 89 -16.24 -4.95 2.60
CA LYS A 89 -15.65 -6.29 2.71
C LYS A 89 -14.55 -6.46 1.68
N ILE A 90 -13.32 -6.74 2.13
CA ILE A 90 -12.18 -7.09 1.27
C ILE A 90 -11.85 -8.56 1.52
N ASN A 91 -11.95 -9.39 0.48
CA ASN A 91 -11.58 -10.80 0.61
C ASN A 91 -10.08 -10.93 0.86
N ALA A 92 -9.72 -11.84 1.75
CA ALA A 92 -8.35 -12.12 2.11
C ALA A 92 -7.87 -13.44 1.53
N VAL A 93 -6.56 -13.60 1.53
CA VAL A 93 -5.86 -14.76 0.99
C VAL A 93 -4.93 -15.34 2.05
N GLY A 94 -5.00 -16.66 2.23
CA GLY A 94 -4.26 -17.39 3.26
C GLY A 94 -3.09 -18.21 2.73
N ASN A 95 -2.70 -18.02 1.47
CA ASN A 95 -1.53 -18.68 0.89
C ASN A 95 -0.60 -17.66 0.22
N LYS A 96 0.69 -18.01 0.18
CA LYS A 96 1.76 -17.10 -0.24
C LYS A 96 1.62 -16.67 -1.71
N TYR A 97 1.22 -17.57 -2.60
CA TYR A 97 1.00 -17.26 -4.02
C TYR A 97 -0.07 -16.19 -4.20
N ASN A 98 -1.26 -16.41 -3.62
CA ASN A 98 -2.38 -15.48 -3.74
C ASN A 98 -2.09 -14.16 -3.04
N ALA A 99 -1.38 -14.18 -1.89
CA ALA A 99 -0.96 -12.98 -1.18
C ALA A 99 -0.05 -12.10 -2.05
N ALA A 100 1.00 -12.70 -2.62
CA ALA A 100 1.92 -12.01 -3.50
C ALA A 100 1.22 -11.50 -4.78
N ASN A 101 0.33 -12.29 -5.38
CA ASN A 101 -0.45 -11.84 -6.55
C ASN A 101 -1.40 -10.68 -6.23
N MET A 102 -2.08 -10.72 -5.08
CA MET A 102 -2.97 -9.65 -4.64
C MET A 102 -2.21 -8.35 -4.36
N ALA A 103 -1.05 -8.44 -3.70
CA ALA A 103 -0.19 -7.28 -3.46
C ALA A 103 0.33 -6.67 -4.76
N TYR A 104 0.81 -7.50 -5.70
CA TYR A 104 1.22 -7.05 -7.03
C TYR A 104 0.10 -6.30 -7.76
N LEU A 105 -1.07 -6.94 -7.94
CA LEU A 105 -2.18 -6.35 -8.70
C LEU A 105 -2.71 -5.07 -8.06
N ALA A 106 -2.88 -5.05 -6.74
CA ALA A 106 -3.40 -3.88 -6.04
C ALA A 106 -2.42 -2.70 -6.11
N THR A 107 -1.12 -2.94 -5.95
CA THR A 107 -0.10 -1.89 -6.06
C THR A 107 -0.01 -1.35 -7.48
N SER A 108 0.09 -2.21 -8.50
CA SER A 108 0.16 -1.76 -9.90
C SER A 108 -1.08 -0.99 -10.33
N ASN A 109 -2.29 -1.44 -9.95
CA ASN A 109 -3.52 -0.73 -10.27
C ASN A 109 -3.60 0.62 -9.54
N CYS A 110 -3.12 0.70 -8.30
CA CYS A 110 -3.11 1.96 -7.55
C CYS A 110 -2.21 3.00 -8.22
N ILE A 111 -1.03 2.61 -8.71
CA ILE A 111 -0.13 3.52 -9.45
C ILE A 111 -0.86 4.02 -10.71
N ALA A 112 -1.36 3.10 -11.54
CA ALA A 112 -2.01 3.43 -12.80
C ALA A 112 -3.23 4.35 -12.61
N GLU A 113 -4.11 4.05 -11.66
CA GLU A 113 -5.27 4.91 -11.41
C GLU A 113 -4.89 6.27 -10.83
N SER A 114 -3.86 6.32 -9.99
CA SER A 114 -3.33 7.57 -9.46
C SER A 114 -2.81 8.49 -10.57
N GLU A 115 -2.02 7.95 -11.51
CA GLU A 115 -1.54 8.67 -12.68
C GLU A 115 -2.68 9.17 -13.58
N LEU A 116 -3.68 8.31 -13.84
CA LEU A 116 -4.86 8.68 -14.64
C LEU A 116 -5.62 9.84 -14.00
N LEU A 117 -5.78 9.82 -12.68
CA LEU A 117 -6.42 10.91 -11.95
C LEU A 117 -5.57 12.17 -11.96
N LEU A 118 -4.26 12.11 -11.71
CA LEU A 118 -3.40 13.30 -11.81
C LEU A 118 -3.51 13.94 -13.20
N LYS A 119 -3.49 13.12 -14.25
CA LYS A 119 -3.67 13.57 -15.64
C LYS A 119 -5.02 14.25 -15.86
N LYS A 120 -6.11 13.77 -15.25
CA LYS A 120 -7.44 14.40 -15.29
C LYS A 120 -7.40 15.83 -14.71
N HIS A 121 -6.56 16.08 -13.71
CA HIS A 121 -6.35 17.41 -13.11
C HIS A 121 -5.27 18.25 -13.81
N GLY A 122 -4.73 17.79 -14.94
CA GLY A 122 -3.60 18.46 -15.61
C GLY A 122 -2.30 18.42 -14.81
N GLN A 123 -2.18 17.48 -13.87
CA GLN A 123 -1.02 17.25 -13.02
C GLN A 123 -0.28 15.97 -13.46
N SER A 124 0.96 15.83 -13.00
CA SER A 124 1.76 14.61 -13.14
C SER A 124 2.73 14.50 -11.98
N TYR A 125 3.15 13.27 -11.67
CA TYR A 125 4.28 13.05 -10.77
C TYR A 125 5.54 13.75 -11.32
N SER A 126 6.33 14.35 -10.43
CA SER A 126 7.56 15.05 -10.83
C SER A 126 8.65 15.01 -9.75
N GLY A 127 9.92 15.12 -10.18
CA GLY A 127 11.07 15.15 -9.27
C GLY A 127 11.10 13.94 -8.34
N ARG A 128 11.15 14.19 -7.02
CA ARG A 128 11.21 13.13 -5.99
C ARG A 128 9.98 12.22 -5.97
N GLU A 129 8.83 12.69 -6.47
CA GLU A 129 7.65 11.83 -6.58
C GLU A 129 7.85 10.73 -7.62
N LEU A 130 8.56 11.00 -8.73
CA LEU A 130 8.89 9.98 -9.73
C LEU A 130 9.83 8.93 -9.14
N GLU A 131 10.83 9.36 -8.35
CA GLU A 131 11.71 8.43 -7.62
C GLU A 131 10.88 7.55 -6.66
N GLY A 132 9.88 8.13 -5.99
CA GLY A 132 8.93 7.39 -5.18
C GLY A 132 8.13 6.37 -5.98
N ILE A 133 7.60 6.75 -7.15
CA ILE A 133 6.86 5.84 -8.02
C ILE A 133 7.75 4.70 -8.52
N GLU A 134 8.98 4.98 -8.97
CA GLU A 134 9.94 3.94 -9.39
C GLU A 134 10.23 2.92 -8.29
N GLU A 135 10.36 3.36 -7.04
CA GLU A 135 10.56 2.46 -5.89
C GLU A 135 9.30 1.65 -5.56
N LEU A 136 8.10 2.23 -5.75
CA LEU A 136 6.84 1.51 -5.57
C LEU A 136 6.61 0.47 -6.68
N GLU A 137 7.03 0.76 -7.91
CA GLU A 137 7.04 -0.19 -9.02
C GLU A 137 7.99 -1.36 -8.74
N LYS A 138 9.20 -1.09 -8.23
CA LYS A 138 10.13 -2.15 -7.78
C LYS A 138 9.49 -3.03 -6.71
N MET A 139 8.81 -2.44 -5.72
CA MET A 139 8.07 -3.21 -4.70
C MET A 139 6.98 -4.09 -5.32
N ALA A 140 6.26 -3.60 -6.34
CA ALA A 140 5.29 -4.40 -7.07
C ALA A 140 5.95 -5.59 -7.80
N ASP A 141 7.09 -5.35 -8.46
CA ASP A 141 7.86 -6.39 -9.14
C ASP A 141 8.42 -7.44 -8.16
N GLU A 142 8.79 -7.06 -6.94
CA GLU A 142 9.17 -8.00 -5.89
C GLU A 142 8.00 -8.91 -5.50
N PHE A 143 6.77 -8.38 -5.38
CA PHE A 143 5.58 -9.20 -5.17
C PHE A 143 5.32 -10.15 -6.34
N LYS A 144 5.51 -9.69 -7.58
CA LYS A 144 5.38 -10.52 -8.78
C LYS A 144 6.42 -11.65 -8.79
N ALA A 145 7.68 -11.36 -8.50
CA ALA A 145 8.74 -12.35 -8.40
C ALA A 145 8.47 -13.38 -7.30
N ALA A 146 7.99 -12.93 -6.13
CA ALA A 146 7.60 -13.82 -5.04
C ALA A 146 6.43 -14.74 -5.46
N ARG A 147 5.39 -14.20 -6.11
CA ARG A 147 4.28 -14.98 -6.66
C ARG A 147 4.79 -16.08 -7.60
N ASP A 148 5.64 -15.71 -8.54
CA ASP A 148 6.15 -16.64 -9.56
C ASP A 148 7.05 -17.74 -8.97
N SER A 149 7.68 -17.47 -7.81
CA SER A 149 8.45 -18.47 -7.05
C SER A 149 7.60 -19.51 -6.31
N TYR A 150 6.31 -19.24 -6.09
CA TYR A 150 5.39 -20.14 -5.38
C TYR A 150 4.53 -21.02 -6.31
N LYS A 151 4.70 -20.87 -7.63
CA LYS A 151 3.99 -21.63 -8.66
C LYS A 151 4.62 -23.02 -8.86
#